data_AF-A0A0Q4FSE9-F1
#
_entry.id   AF-A0A0Q4FSE9-F1
#
_cell.length_a   1.000
_cell.length_b   1.000
_cell.length_c   1.000
_cell.angle_alpha   90.00
_cell.angle_beta   90.00
_cell.angle_gamma   90.00
#
_symmetry.space_group_name_H-M   'P 1'
#
loop_
_entity.id
_entity.type
_entity.pdbx_description
1 polymer ?
#
loop_
_entity_poly.entity_id
_entity_poly.type
_entity_poly.pdbx_seq_one_letter_code
_entity_poly.pdbx_strand_id
1 'polypeptide(L)'
;MTAGDRVAAAALAAVGVRYRLHGRDVEHGLDCVGLVALALAGGGARTGVVPTGYGLRGGDPDAVAAMLDARFARGSGWADGDVLLFASGPGQLHLAVRAGGGLVHADAGLRRVVLRPGVAPWPLLGAWSPPIGTSGED
;
A
#
# COMPACT_ATOMS: atom_id res chain seq x y z
N MET A 1 -10.34 2.94 17.32
CA MET A 1 -9.88 2.63 15.95
C MET A 1 -8.36 2.80 15.93
N THR A 2 -7.62 1.72 15.70
CA THR A 2 -6.15 1.72 15.64
C THR A 2 -5.64 2.49 14.42
N ALA A 3 -4.33 2.75 14.34
CA ALA A 3 -3.75 3.29 13.12
C ALA A 3 -3.97 2.33 11.92
N GLY A 4 -3.81 1.03 12.14
CA GLY A 4 -4.07 0.00 11.13
C GLY A 4 -5.51 0.02 10.61
N ASP A 5 -6.49 0.08 11.51
CA ASP A 5 -7.90 0.16 11.14
C ASP A 5 -8.18 1.40 10.24
N ARG A 6 -7.58 2.55 10.56
CA ARG A 6 -7.72 3.78 9.76
C ARG A 6 -7.07 3.65 8.39
N VAL A 7 -5.89 3.04 8.31
CA VAL A 7 -5.21 2.75 7.04
C VAL A 7 -6.06 1.82 6.17
N ALA A 8 -6.57 0.74 6.75
CA ALA A 8 -7.47 -0.20 6.06
C ALA A 8 -8.75 0.50 5.58
N ALA A 9 -9.38 1.33 6.43
CA ALA A 9 -10.58 2.08 6.06
C ALA A 9 -10.31 3.05 4.90
N ALA A 10 -9.19 3.78 4.93
CA ALA A 10 -8.79 4.68 3.86
C ALA A 10 -8.52 3.94 2.54
N ALA A 11 -7.87 2.77 2.60
CA ALA A 11 -7.68 1.93 1.43
C ALA A 11 -9.01 1.43 0.85
N LEU A 12 -9.92 0.94 1.70
CA LEU A 12 -11.25 0.50 1.28
C LEU A 12 -12.07 1.63 0.65
N ALA A 13 -11.99 2.84 1.19
CA ALA A 13 -12.65 4.02 0.62
C ALA A 13 -12.14 4.39 -0.78
N ALA A 14 -10.92 3.98 -1.15
CA ALA A 14 -10.36 4.19 -2.48
C ALA A 14 -10.80 3.15 -3.51
N VAL A 15 -11.51 2.08 -3.13
CA VAL A 15 -11.99 1.06 -4.08
C VAL A 15 -12.87 1.72 -5.15
N GLY A 16 -12.57 1.45 -6.42
CA GLY A 16 -13.23 2.06 -7.57
C GLY A 16 -12.51 3.27 -8.16
N VAL A 17 -11.57 3.89 -7.43
CA VAL A 17 -10.75 5.00 -7.96
C VAL A 17 -9.98 4.54 -9.19
N ARG A 18 -9.94 5.38 -10.23
CA ARG A 18 -9.27 5.08 -11.51
C ARG A 18 -7.79 4.76 -11.29
N TYR A 19 -7.29 3.76 -12.02
CA TYR A 19 -5.85 3.53 -12.11
C TYR A 19 -5.18 4.61 -12.97
N ARG A 20 -4.13 5.22 -12.44
CA ARG A 20 -3.22 6.12 -13.18
C ARG A 20 -1.79 5.81 -12.78
N LEU A 21 -0.94 5.49 -13.76
CA LEU A 21 0.50 5.36 -13.52
C LEU A 21 1.05 6.66 -12.93
N HIS A 22 1.76 6.56 -11.80
CA HIS A 22 2.24 7.69 -10.99
C HIS A 22 1.13 8.55 -10.37
N GLY A 23 -0.10 8.05 -10.34
CA GLY A 23 -1.24 8.73 -9.72
C GLY A 23 -1.10 8.81 -8.20
N ARG A 24 -1.43 9.95 -7.60
CA ARG A 24 -1.21 10.25 -6.16
C ARG A 24 -2.45 10.81 -5.46
N ASP A 25 -3.55 10.97 -6.17
CA ASP A 25 -4.78 11.55 -5.65
C ASP A 25 -6.01 10.83 -6.23
N VAL A 26 -7.13 10.89 -5.51
CA VAL A 26 -8.35 10.16 -5.87
C VAL A 26 -9.07 10.73 -7.09
N GLU A 27 -8.88 12.01 -7.39
CA GLU A 27 -9.57 12.73 -8.47
C GLU A 27 -8.97 12.34 -9.83
N HIS A 28 -7.64 12.32 -9.92
CA HIS A 28 -6.91 12.04 -11.16
C HIS A 28 -6.53 10.56 -11.31
N GLY A 29 -6.58 9.81 -10.21
CA GLY A 29 -6.34 8.37 -10.15
C GLY A 29 -5.07 7.99 -9.38
N LEU A 30 -4.95 6.71 -9.07
CA LEU A 30 -3.91 6.14 -8.22
C LEU A 30 -3.17 5.00 -8.94
N ASP A 31 -1.88 4.82 -8.66
CA ASP A 31 -1.21 3.52 -8.82
C ASP A 31 -1.06 2.84 -7.44
N CYS A 32 -0.35 1.71 -7.38
CA CYS A 32 -0.18 0.97 -6.13
C CYS A 32 0.60 1.76 -5.07
N VAL A 33 1.53 2.61 -5.47
CA VAL A 33 2.29 3.50 -4.58
C VAL A 33 1.40 4.63 -4.06
N GLY A 34 0.63 5.25 -4.96
CA GLY A 34 -0.32 6.32 -4.61
C GLY A 34 -1.39 5.84 -3.65
N LEU A 35 -1.92 4.63 -3.85
CA LEU A 35 -2.86 4.01 -2.92
C LEU A 35 -2.26 3.82 -1.53
N VAL A 36 -1.04 3.26 -1.41
CA VAL A 36 -0.40 3.07 -0.10
C VAL A 36 -0.11 4.43 0.57
N ALA A 37 0.31 5.44 -0.19
CA ALA A 37 0.53 6.79 0.33
C ALA A 37 -0.76 7.40 0.88
N LEU A 38 -1.87 7.27 0.14
CA LEU A 38 -3.19 7.72 0.57
C LEU A 38 -3.66 6.98 1.84
N ALA A 39 -3.51 5.65 1.87
CA ALA A 39 -3.95 4.84 2.99
C ALA A 39 -3.17 5.19 4.27
N LEU A 40 -1.85 5.30 4.18
CA LEU A 40 -0.99 5.69 5.31
C LEU A 40 -1.29 7.11 5.81
N ALA A 41 -1.56 8.05 4.91
CA ALA A 41 -2.01 9.39 5.29
C ALA A 41 -3.33 9.34 6.07
N GLY A 42 -4.29 8.51 5.66
CA GLY A 42 -5.52 8.25 6.42
C GLY A 42 -5.27 7.64 7.81
N GLY A 43 -4.16 6.91 7.98
CA GLY A 43 -3.69 6.39 9.27
C GLY A 43 -3.07 7.44 10.20
N GLY A 44 -2.74 8.63 9.69
CA GLY A 44 -2.01 9.69 10.39
C GLY A 44 -0.51 9.71 10.13
N ALA A 45 -0.02 8.96 9.13
CA ALA A 45 1.38 9.08 8.71
C ALA A 45 1.63 10.43 8.02
N ARG A 46 2.79 11.05 8.28
CA ARG A 46 3.18 12.29 7.60
C ARG A 46 3.36 12.06 6.09
N THR A 47 3.17 13.11 5.31
CA THR A 47 3.42 13.09 3.86
C THR A 47 4.89 12.76 3.57
N GLY A 48 5.17 11.86 2.61
CA GLY A 48 6.54 11.50 2.19
C GLY A 48 7.11 10.23 2.80
N VAL A 49 6.34 9.49 3.62
CA VAL A 49 6.80 8.22 4.21
C VAL A 49 6.79 7.07 3.19
N VAL A 50 5.92 7.12 2.17
CA VAL A 50 6.01 6.15 1.06
C VAL A 50 7.05 6.61 0.07
N PRO A 51 8.08 5.80 -0.21
CA PRO A 51 9.06 6.17 -1.19
C PRO A 51 8.45 6.36 -2.57
N THR A 52 8.70 7.52 -3.16
CA THR A 52 8.39 7.81 -4.55
C THR A 52 9.61 7.48 -5.42
N GLY A 53 9.42 6.76 -6.53
CA GLY A 53 10.44 6.69 -7.58
C GLY A 53 11.17 5.37 -7.76
N TYR A 54 10.75 4.26 -7.13
CA TYR A 54 11.16 2.96 -7.66
C TYR A 54 10.33 2.65 -8.91
N GLY A 55 11.01 2.23 -9.98
CA GLY A 55 10.34 1.87 -11.22
C GLY A 55 9.44 0.66 -11.00
N LEU A 56 8.19 0.71 -11.48
CA LEU A 56 7.28 -0.45 -11.49
C LEU A 56 7.85 -1.66 -12.27
N ARG A 57 8.95 -1.46 -13.00
CA ARG A 57 9.73 -2.49 -13.69
C ARG A 57 11.21 -2.31 -13.40
N GLY A 58 11.89 -3.42 -13.12
CA GLY A 58 13.34 -3.42 -12.90
C GLY A 58 13.78 -2.90 -11.53
N GLY A 59 12.84 -2.74 -10.58
CA GLY A 59 13.17 -2.46 -9.20
C GLY A 59 13.79 -3.70 -8.53
N ASP A 60 14.90 -3.50 -7.82
CA ASP A 60 15.49 -4.51 -6.96
C ASP A 60 14.57 -4.74 -5.74
N PRO A 61 13.99 -5.95 -5.57
CA PRO A 61 13.13 -6.28 -4.44
C PRO A 61 13.77 -5.97 -3.09
N ASP A 62 15.07 -6.25 -2.95
CA ASP A 62 15.80 -6.10 -1.69
C ASP A 62 16.02 -4.61 -1.38
N ALA A 63 16.34 -3.81 -2.40
CA ALA A 63 16.44 -2.36 -2.25
C ALA A 63 15.11 -1.71 -1.83
N VAL A 64 13.99 -2.15 -2.42
CA VAL A 64 12.66 -1.65 -2.04
C VAL A 64 12.28 -2.10 -0.63
N ALA A 65 12.55 -3.35 -0.28
CA ALA A 65 12.30 -3.87 1.07
C ALA A 65 13.14 -3.13 2.12
N ALA A 66 14.44 -2.92 1.89
CA ALA A 66 15.33 -2.18 2.78
C ALA A 66 14.89 -0.72 2.96
N MET A 67 14.38 -0.10 1.88
CA MET A 67 13.84 1.26 1.92
C MET A 67 12.57 1.36 2.77
N LEU A 68 11.72 0.32 2.76
CA LEU A 68 10.55 0.23 3.63
C LEU A 68 10.96 -0.09 5.09
N ASP A 69 11.94 -0.95 5.30
CA ASP A 69 12.50 -1.27 6.63
C ASP A 69 13.05 -0.04 7.36
N ALA A 70 13.64 0.89 6.61
CA ALA A 70 14.14 2.14 7.15
C ALA A 70 13.03 3.09 7.66
N ARG A 71 11.76 2.84 7.33
CA ARG A 71 10.63 3.75 7.58
C ARG A 71 9.49 3.11 8.37
N PHE A 72 9.38 1.79 8.33
CA PHE A 72 8.28 1.05 8.91
C PHE A 72 8.79 -0.18 9.67
N ALA A 73 8.09 -0.54 10.73
CA ALA A 73 8.34 -1.80 11.41
C ALA A 73 7.75 -2.97 10.61
N ARG A 74 8.45 -4.11 10.59
CA ARG A 74 7.93 -5.34 9.97
C ARG A 74 6.59 -5.74 10.59
N GLY A 75 5.64 -6.06 9.73
CA GLY A 75 4.29 -6.50 10.09
C GLY A 75 4.11 -7.99 9.88
N SER A 76 2.99 -8.53 10.36
CA SER A 76 2.66 -9.95 10.16
C SER A 76 2.20 -10.26 8.74
N GLY A 77 1.72 -9.23 8.02
CA GLY A 77 1.08 -9.35 6.72
C GLY A 77 -0.39 -9.74 6.80
N TRP A 78 -0.94 -9.88 8.00
CA TRP A 78 -2.31 -10.30 8.28
C TRP A 78 -3.14 -9.26 9.01
N ALA A 79 -2.50 -8.27 9.64
CA ALA A 79 -3.21 -7.22 10.35
C ALA A 79 -3.78 -6.19 9.36
N ASP A 80 -4.99 -5.70 9.63
CA ASP A 80 -5.57 -4.63 8.83
C ASP A 80 -4.66 -3.39 8.84
N GLY A 81 -4.44 -2.83 7.66
CA GLY A 81 -3.53 -1.72 7.41
C GLY A 81 -2.09 -2.11 7.10
N ASP A 82 -1.71 -3.39 7.22
CA ASP A 82 -0.37 -3.84 6.82
C ASP A 82 -0.12 -3.50 5.33
N VAL A 83 1.05 -2.91 5.06
CA VAL A 83 1.54 -2.68 3.70
C VAL A 83 2.23 -3.94 3.22
N LEU A 84 1.86 -4.42 2.04
CA LEU A 84 2.34 -5.68 1.46
C LEU A 84 3.11 -5.41 0.17
N LEU A 85 4.27 -6.05 0.00
CA LEU A 85 5.06 -6.02 -1.22
C LEU A 85 5.05 -7.40 -1.88
N PHE A 86 4.71 -7.45 -3.17
CA PHE A 86 4.61 -8.67 -3.96
C PHE A 86 5.51 -8.65 -5.19
N ALA A 87 5.94 -9.84 -5.63
CA ALA A 87 6.44 -10.08 -6.98
C ALA A 87 5.25 -10.42 -7.91
N SER A 88 4.68 -9.43 -8.61
CA SER A 88 3.47 -9.64 -9.42
C SER A 88 3.72 -10.18 -10.84
N GLY A 89 4.98 -10.29 -11.23
CA GLY A 89 5.43 -10.78 -12.53
C GLY A 89 6.95 -10.62 -12.69
N PRO A 90 7.56 -11.06 -13.82
CA PRO A 90 8.99 -10.95 -14.04
C PRO A 90 9.49 -9.50 -13.92
N GLY A 91 10.31 -9.23 -12.89
CA GLY A 91 10.86 -7.90 -12.59
C GLY A 91 9.81 -6.86 -12.19
N GLN A 92 8.61 -7.28 -11.78
CA GLN A 92 7.50 -6.39 -11.39
C GLN A 92 7.23 -6.50 -9.89
N LEU A 93 7.41 -5.37 -9.21
CA LEU A 93 7.05 -5.18 -7.81
C LEU A 93 5.68 -4.51 -7.72
N HIS A 94 4.89 -4.95 -6.73
CA HIS A 94 3.53 -4.45 -6.55
C HIS A 94 3.19 -4.28 -5.09
N LEU A 95 2.61 -3.12 -4.74
CA LEU A 95 2.15 -2.82 -3.40
C LEU A 95 0.64 -3.05 -3.23
N ALA A 96 0.25 -3.44 -2.03
CA ALA A 96 -1.14 -3.50 -1.59
C ALA A 96 -1.26 -3.15 -0.10
N VAL A 97 -2.49 -2.94 0.35
CA VAL A 97 -2.84 -2.76 1.77
C VAL A 97 -3.73 -3.93 2.19
N ARG A 98 -3.40 -4.58 3.31
CA ARG A 98 -4.25 -5.58 3.96
C ARG A 98 -5.51 -4.89 4.48
N ALA A 99 -6.68 -5.30 4.00
CA ALA A 99 -7.96 -4.75 4.45
C ALA A 99 -9.12 -5.68 4.10
N GLY A 100 -10.17 -5.69 4.91
CA GLY A 100 -11.46 -6.33 4.57
C GLY A 100 -11.35 -7.84 4.34
N GLY A 101 -10.46 -8.53 5.06
CA GLY A 101 -10.18 -9.96 4.88
C GLY A 101 -9.47 -10.31 3.57
N GLY A 102 -8.95 -9.30 2.86
CA GLY A 102 -8.28 -9.46 1.57
C GLY A 102 -7.12 -8.47 1.43
N LEU A 103 -6.98 -7.89 0.25
CA LEU A 103 -6.03 -6.80 0.01
C LEU A 103 -6.61 -5.80 -0.98
N VAL A 104 -6.39 -4.52 -0.71
CA VAL A 104 -6.74 -3.44 -1.63
C VAL A 104 -5.50 -3.06 -2.42
N HIS A 105 -5.62 -3.01 -3.74
CA HIS A 105 -4.53 -2.60 -4.62
C HIS A 105 -5.04 -1.85 -5.85
N ALA A 106 -4.20 -1.00 -6.43
CA ALA A 106 -4.48 -0.38 -7.72
C ALA A 106 -4.14 -1.37 -8.84
N ASP A 107 -5.15 -1.87 -9.54
CA ASP A 107 -4.98 -2.87 -10.59
C ASP A 107 -4.89 -2.18 -11.97
N ALA A 108 -3.75 -2.37 -12.64
CA ALA A 108 -3.53 -1.80 -13.97
C ALA A 108 -4.39 -2.44 -15.06
N GLY A 109 -4.69 -3.74 -14.95
CA GLY A 109 -5.50 -4.48 -15.92
C GLY A 109 -7.00 -4.14 -15.80
N LEU A 110 -7.52 -4.05 -14.57
CA LEU A 110 -8.89 -3.63 -14.29
C LEU A 110 -9.08 -2.10 -14.30
N ARG A 111 -7.97 -1.36 -14.41
CA ARG A 111 -7.88 0.09 -14.50
C ARG A 111 -8.50 0.84 -13.32
N ARG A 112 -8.47 0.24 -12.13
CA ARG A 112 -9.01 0.83 -10.89
C ARG A 112 -8.40 0.20 -9.64
N VAL A 113 -8.59 0.86 -8.51
CA VAL A 113 -8.38 0.27 -7.19
C VAL A 113 -9.45 -0.78 -6.92
N VAL A 114 -9.04 -1.95 -6.46
CA VAL A 114 -9.93 -3.08 -6.16
C VAL A 114 -9.61 -3.69 -4.81
N LEU A 115 -10.64 -4.19 -4.14
CA LEU A 115 -10.49 -5.17 -3.07
C LEU A 115 -10.45 -6.57 -3.72
N ARG A 116 -9.36 -7.29 -3.49
CA ARG A 116 -9.26 -8.72 -3.78
C ARG A 116 -9.47 -9.48 -2.46
N PRO A 117 -10.51 -10.32 -2.33
CA PRO A 117 -10.69 -11.18 -1.17
C PRO A 117 -9.56 -12.21 -1.01
N GLY A 118 -9.21 -12.54 0.24
CA GLY A 118 -8.29 -13.63 0.57
C GLY A 118 -6.81 -13.34 0.32
N VAL A 119 -6.08 -14.41 -0.05
CA VAL A 119 -4.63 -14.36 -0.27
C VAL A 119 -4.32 -14.02 -1.73
N ALA A 120 -3.30 -13.19 -1.96
CA ALA A 120 -2.83 -12.89 -3.31
C ALA A 120 -2.16 -14.12 -3.94
N PRO A 121 -2.26 -14.33 -5.27
CA PRO A 121 -1.58 -15.41 -5.97
C PRO A 121 -0.10 -15.08 -6.23
N TRP A 122 0.34 -13.88 -5.87
CA TRP A 122 1.70 -13.41 -6.06
C TRP A 122 2.54 -13.73 -4.80
N PRO A 123 3.81 -14.11 -4.96
CA PRO A 123 4.73 -14.26 -3.83
C PRO A 123 4.83 -12.98 -3.01
N LEU A 124 4.60 -13.09 -1.69
CA LEU A 124 4.80 -12.00 -0.74
C LEU A 124 6.29 -11.88 -0.43
N LEU A 125 6.85 -10.69 -0.65
CA LEU A 125 8.26 -10.37 -0.41
C LEU A 125 8.48 -9.69 0.95
N GLY A 126 7.46 -9.02 1.46
CA GLY A 126 7.52 -8.37 2.77
C GLY A 126 6.19 -7.77 3.19
N ALA A 127 6.06 -7.57 4.49
CA ALA A 127 4.94 -6.88 5.10
C ALA A 127 5.44 -5.91 6.17
N TRP A 128 4.77 -4.76 6.28
CA TRP A 128 5.11 -3.71 7.24
C TRP A 128 3.84 -3.21 7.92
N SER A 129 3.94 -3.05 9.23
CA SER A 129 2.87 -2.43 10.01
C SER A 129 2.85 -0.93 9.78
N PRO A 130 1.66 -0.31 9.70
CA PRO A 130 1.56 1.14 9.57
C PRO A 130 2.12 1.82 10.82
N PRO A 131 2.78 2.97 10.66
CA PRO A 131 3.32 3.70 11.80
C PRO A 131 2.17 4.14 12.70
N ILE A 132 2.40 4.12 14.01
CA ILE A 132 1.44 4.63 14.98
C ILE A 132 1.32 6.13 14.72
N GLY A 133 0.17 6.59 14.24
CA GLY A 133 -0.11 8.02 14.15
C GLY A 133 0.01 8.62 15.55
N THR A 134 0.86 9.63 15.71
CA THR A 134 0.89 10.42 16.93
C THR A 134 -0.50 11.01 17.11
N SER A 135 -1.23 10.56 18.14
CA SER A 135 -2.42 11.27 18.59
C SER A 135 -2.00 12.71 18.83
N GLY A 136 -2.47 13.64 18.01
CA GLY A 136 -2.38 15.05 18.35
C GLY A 136 -3.24 15.24 19.58
N GLU A 137 -2.61 15.35 20.74
CA GLU A 137 -3.13 16.19 21.80
C GLU A 137 -2.89 17.63 21.34
N ASP A 138 -3.97 18.30 20.96
CA ASP A 138 -4.10 19.76 21.11
C ASP A 138 -4.95 20.01 22.35
#